data_AF-A0ABD1W8N3-F1
#
_entry.id   AF-A0ABD1W8N3-F1
#
_cell.length_a   1.000
_cell.length_b   1.000
_cell.length_c   1.000
_cell.angle_alpha   90.00
_cell.angle_beta   90.00
_cell.angle_gamma   90.00
#
_symmetry.space_group_name_H-M   'P 1'
#
loop_
_entity.id
_entity.type
_entity.pdbx_description
1 polymer ?
#
loop_
_entity_poly.entity_id
_entity_poly.type
_entity_poly.pdbx_seq_one_letter_code
_entity_poly.pdbx_strand_id
1 'polypeptide(L)'
;MINSYIKPQSCLILAVAPANSDLANSDALQLAKTADRGGPRTIGVITKLDIMNRGTHASKILLGKDVHLQIGYVGVVNHSQEDILMNRSIKDALIAKEKFFHSHPTYKDLADRCGVPQLAKKLNQILIQHIKTVLPYSQAFSSMIEGKNEEMSTSELSGGARIHYIFQNIFVKSLEEVDPCEGLTDDDIYTAIQNATGLKSALFVPDVPFEVLVRRQIARLLDPSLQCARFIYDELVKMSHHCMSNELQRFPVLRKRMNEVMGDILREGLEPSETMIGHIIEMEMDYINTSHPNFIGGRKAVEVAQQMRTSRAAAPIARQKDAGESEKSLNSEKSIKSRTILVRPVADVENSVPSGSSASATWGISSFFGGSNNRTSVKEIQISRHLANLFRVWSIMFH
;
A
#
# COMPACT_ATOMS: atom_id res chain seq x y z
N MET A 1 -33.17 25.65 0.62
CA MET A 1 -32.39 24.90 1.62
C MET A 1 -32.54 23.38 1.47
N ILE A 2 -33.74 22.79 1.45
CA ILE A 2 -33.92 21.32 1.32
C ILE A 2 -33.39 20.77 -0.02
N ASN A 3 -33.62 21.50 -1.12
CA ASN A 3 -33.27 21.05 -2.47
C ASN A 3 -31.77 20.77 -2.65
N SER A 4 -30.87 21.45 -1.91
CA SER A 4 -29.43 21.16 -1.98
C SER A 4 -29.05 19.82 -1.35
N TYR A 5 -29.83 19.30 -0.40
CA TYR A 5 -29.58 18.03 0.27
C TYR A 5 -30.21 16.83 -0.43
N ILE A 6 -31.36 17.02 -1.10
CA ILE A 6 -32.07 15.93 -1.79
C ILE A 6 -31.64 15.75 -3.26
N LYS A 7 -31.02 16.76 -3.87
CA LYS A 7 -30.48 16.70 -5.25
C LYS A 7 -29.40 15.63 -5.45
N PRO A 8 -28.42 15.44 -4.55
CA PRO A 8 -27.41 14.41 -4.70
C PRO A 8 -28.05 13.03 -4.83
N GLN A 9 -27.66 12.30 -5.88
CA GLN A 9 -28.14 10.94 -6.18
C GLN A 9 -27.79 9.91 -5.10
N SER A 10 -26.90 10.27 -4.19
CA SER A 10 -26.46 9.47 -3.04
C SER A 10 -27.31 9.64 -1.78
N CYS A 11 -28.22 10.61 -1.76
CA CYS A 11 -29.09 10.86 -0.62
C CYS A 11 -30.30 9.93 -0.65
N LEU A 12 -30.52 9.19 0.43
CA LEU A 12 -31.79 8.51 0.71
C LEU A 12 -32.80 9.53 1.22
N ILE A 13 -33.90 9.71 0.51
CA ILE A 13 -34.92 10.69 0.84
C ILE A 13 -35.97 10.03 1.73
N LEU A 14 -36.16 10.55 2.94
CA LEU A 14 -37.26 10.15 3.82
C LEU A 14 -38.41 11.15 3.68
N ALA A 15 -39.41 10.82 2.87
CA ALA A 15 -40.58 11.66 2.64
C ALA A 15 -41.63 11.41 3.72
N VAL A 16 -41.63 12.26 4.76
CA VAL A 16 -42.55 12.13 5.90
C VAL A 16 -43.83 12.91 5.60
N ALA A 17 -44.98 12.23 5.67
CA ALA A 17 -46.30 12.82 5.51
C ALA A 17 -47.26 12.32 6.61
N PRO A 18 -48.18 13.16 7.11
CA PRO A 18 -49.18 12.71 8.07
C PRO A 18 -50.38 12.07 7.35
N ALA A 19 -50.93 11.01 7.95
CA ALA A 19 -52.01 10.20 7.37
C ALA A 19 -53.35 10.93 7.25
N ASN A 20 -53.54 12.00 8.02
CA ASN A 20 -54.74 12.82 8.03
C ASN A 20 -54.75 13.90 6.92
N SER A 21 -53.71 13.97 6.10
CA SER A 21 -53.58 14.91 4.99
C SER A 21 -53.62 14.19 3.64
N ASP A 22 -54.00 14.91 2.58
CA ASP A 22 -53.96 14.38 1.23
C ASP A 22 -52.50 14.21 0.76
N LEU A 23 -52.13 12.96 0.51
CA LEU A 23 -50.78 12.57 0.16
C LEU A 23 -50.36 13.05 -1.24
N ALA A 24 -51.30 13.15 -2.17
CA ALA A 24 -51.01 13.61 -3.53
C ALA A 24 -50.50 15.07 -3.54
N ASN A 25 -50.97 15.84 -2.57
CA ASN A 25 -50.64 17.25 -2.37
C ASN A 25 -49.57 17.47 -1.27
N SER A 26 -48.91 16.41 -0.80
CA SER A 26 -47.87 16.53 0.23
C SER A 26 -46.61 17.20 -0.33
N ASP A 27 -46.21 18.31 0.27
CA ASP A 27 -44.97 19.03 -0.06
C ASP A 27 -43.74 18.12 -0.04
N ALA A 28 -43.64 17.22 0.94
CA ALA A 28 -42.51 16.30 1.08
C ALA A 28 -42.39 15.36 -0.13
N LEU A 29 -43.52 14.84 -0.63
CA LEU A 29 -43.53 13.96 -1.80
C LEU A 29 -43.39 14.73 -3.11
N GLN A 30 -43.93 15.94 -3.22
CA GLN A 30 -43.72 16.78 -4.39
C GLN A 30 -42.24 17.15 -4.52
N LEU A 31 -41.61 17.61 -3.43
CA LEU A 31 -40.18 17.88 -3.39
C LEU A 31 -39.35 16.62 -3.70
N ALA A 32 -39.69 15.47 -3.12
CA ALA A 32 -39.02 14.21 -3.44
C ALA A 32 -39.15 13.86 -4.94
N LYS A 33 -40.35 13.98 -5.52
CA LYS A 33 -40.58 13.71 -6.97
C LYS A 33 -39.79 14.65 -7.88
N THR A 34 -39.56 15.91 -7.49
CA THR A 34 -38.72 16.82 -8.28
C THR A 34 -37.25 16.39 -8.33
N ALA A 35 -36.76 15.72 -7.27
CA ALA A 35 -35.38 15.26 -7.17
C ALA A 35 -35.19 13.78 -7.52
N ASP A 36 -36.26 12.98 -7.48
CA ASP A 36 -36.25 11.53 -7.60
C ASP A 36 -37.53 11.00 -8.30
N ARG A 37 -37.58 11.16 -9.62
CA ARG A 37 -38.73 10.76 -10.44
C ARG A 37 -38.85 9.23 -10.47
N GLY A 38 -39.84 8.67 -9.79
CA GLY A 38 -40.09 7.22 -9.66
C GLY A 38 -39.77 6.64 -8.28
N GLY A 39 -39.10 7.40 -7.42
CA GLY A 39 -38.79 6.99 -6.05
C GLY A 39 -37.79 5.84 -5.85
N PRO A 40 -36.77 5.59 -6.70
CA PRO A 40 -35.76 4.55 -6.46
C PRO A 40 -34.97 4.76 -5.17
N ARG A 41 -34.87 5.99 -4.66
CA ARG A 41 -34.15 6.35 -3.43
C ARG A 41 -35.02 7.13 -2.44
N THR A 42 -36.34 7.04 -2.58
CA THR A 42 -37.31 7.72 -1.71
C THR A 42 -38.15 6.72 -0.93
N ILE A 43 -38.14 6.85 0.39
CA ILE A 43 -38.99 6.08 1.30
C ILE A 43 -40.10 6.99 1.79
N GLY A 44 -41.35 6.57 1.61
CA GLY A 44 -42.49 7.26 2.18
C GLY A 44 -42.72 6.83 3.63
N VAL A 45 -42.81 7.80 4.55
CA VAL A 45 -43.15 7.54 5.95
C VAL A 45 -44.48 8.20 6.28
N ILE A 46 -45.46 7.39 6.64
CA ILE A 46 -46.80 7.85 6.98
C ILE A 46 -46.93 7.90 8.50
N THR A 47 -47.09 9.11 9.04
CA THR A 47 -47.21 9.36 10.48
C THR A 47 -48.67 9.60 10.88
N LYS A 48 -48.96 9.64 12.19
CA LYS A 48 -50.30 9.99 12.73
C LYS A 48 -51.44 9.06 12.26
N LEU A 49 -51.16 7.76 12.08
CA LEU A 49 -52.16 6.76 11.69
C LEU A 49 -53.25 6.53 12.75
N ASP A 50 -52.97 6.94 13.99
CA ASP A 50 -53.82 6.87 15.17
C ASP A 50 -54.90 7.96 15.22
N ILE A 51 -54.65 9.13 14.60
CA ILE A 51 -55.56 10.31 14.63
C ILE A 51 -56.24 10.49 13.27
N MET A 52 -56.55 9.39 12.58
CA MET A 52 -57.31 9.42 11.34
C MET A 52 -58.82 9.53 11.62
N ASN A 53 -59.54 10.17 10.70
CA ASN A 53 -60.99 10.28 10.79
C ASN A 53 -61.63 8.89 10.74
N ARG A 54 -62.64 8.66 11.60
CA ARG A 54 -63.38 7.38 11.62
C ARG A 54 -63.96 7.09 10.24
N GLY A 55 -63.71 5.88 9.74
CA GLY A 55 -64.12 5.44 8.39
C GLY A 55 -63.09 5.65 7.28
N THR A 56 -61.98 6.36 7.55
CA THR A 56 -60.85 6.50 6.62
C THR A 56 -59.68 5.61 7.02
N HIS A 57 -58.90 5.14 6.04
CA HIS A 57 -57.74 4.29 6.28
C HIS A 57 -56.64 4.52 5.24
N ALA A 58 -55.38 4.40 5.67
CA ALA A 58 -54.21 4.62 4.84
C ALA A 58 -53.67 3.33 4.17
N SER A 59 -54.46 2.24 4.12
CA SER A 59 -53.98 0.96 3.57
C SER A 59 -53.59 1.05 2.09
N LYS A 60 -54.35 1.79 1.28
CA LYS A 60 -54.04 2.05 -0.15
C LYS A 60 -52.70 2.78 -0.33
N ILE A 61 -52.43 3.74 0.55
CA ILE A 61 -51.16 4.48 0.60
C ILE A 61 -50.02 3.53 0.96
N LEU A 62 -50.15 2.75 2.03
CA LEU A 62 -49.10 1.83 2.49
C LEU A 62 -48.77 0.73 1.47
N LEU A 63 -49.77 0.32 0.69
CA LEU A 63 -49.63 -0.61 -0.43
C LEU A 63 -49.05 0.06 -1.71
N GLY A 64 -48.87 1.38 -1.71
CA GLY A 64 -48.34 2.13 -2.86
C GLY A 64 -49.31 2.23 -4.04
N LYS A 65 -50.62 2.09 -3.81
CA LYS A 65 -51.66 2.16 -4.84
C LYS A 65 -52.05 3.59 -5.22
N ASP A 66 -51.89 4.55 -4.31
CA ASP A 66 -52.22 5.96 -4.56
C ASP A 66 -51.04 6.70 -5.21
N VAL A 67 -49.91 6.81 -4.50
CA VAL A 67 -48.66 7.39 -5.02
C VAL A 67 -47.59 6.33 -5.00
N HIS A 68 -47.14 5.86 -6.15
CA HIS A 68 -46.14 4.81 -6.24
C HIS A 68 -44.73 5.33 -5.89
N LEU A 69 -44.01 4.59 -5.03
CA LEU A 69 -42.58 4.74 -4.75
C LEU A 69 -41.94 3.35 -4.85
N GLN A 70 -40.79 3.25 -5.51
CA GLN A 70 -40.12 1.97 -5.74
C GLN A 70 -39.67 1.29 -4.43
N ILE A 71 -39.23 2.06 -3.42
CA ILE A 71 -38.92 1.52 -2.09
C ILE A 71 -40.21 1.28 -1.26
N GLY A 72 -41.30 1.98 -1.58
CA GLY A 72 -42.59 1.89 -0.91
C GLY A 72 -42.70 2.71 0.37
N TYR A 73 -43.74 2.40 1.16
CA TYR A 73 -44.12 3.17 2.35
C TYR A 73 -43.95 2.37 3.64
N VAL A 74 -43.78 3.08 4.75
CA VAL A 74 -43.79 2.55 6.11
C VAL A 74 -44.68 3.42 6.99
N GLY A 75 -45.61 2.79 7.70
CA GLY A 75 -46.51 3.47 8.64
C GLY A 75 -45.88 3.57 10.03
N VAL A 76 -45.94 4.72 10.68
CA VAL A 76 -45.44 4.90 12.05
C VAL A 76 -46.43 5.69 12.90
N VAL A 77 -46.54 5.30 14.16
CA VAL A 77 -47.27 6.07 15.19
C VAL A 77 -46.23 6.61 16.15
N ASN A 78 -46.18 7.92 16.30
CA ASN A 78 -45.25 8.60 17.21
C ASN A 78 -45.90 8.82 18.58
N HIS A 79 -45.15 9.38 19.53
CA HIS A 79 -45.73 9.72 20.83
C HIS A 79 -46.78 10.82 20.70
N SER A 80 -47.88 10.68 21.44
CA SER A 80 -48.84 11.76 21.61
C SER A 80 -48.29 12.80 22.59
N GLN A 81 -48.85 14.01 22.57
CA GLN A 81 -48.51 15.03 23.56
C GLN A 81 -48.80 14.57 25.00
N GLU A 82 -49.82 13.74 25.18
CA GLU A 82 -50.17 13.14 26.48
C GLU A 82 -49.12 12.12 26.96
N ASP A 83 -48.59 11.28 26.07
CA ASP A 83 -47.51 10.35 26.41
C ASP A 83 -46.23 11.08 26.85
N ILE A 84 -45.93 12.22 26.21
CA ILE A 84 -44.78 13.06 26.52
C ILE A 84 -44.95 13.70 27.90
N LEU A 85 -46.16 14.18 28.21
CA LEU A 85 -46.50 14.76 29.53
C LEU A 85 -46.49 13.72 30.65
N MET A 86 -46.86 12.47 30.35
CA MET A 86 -46.82 11.36 31.32
C MET A 86 -45.45 10.68 31.42
N ASN A 87 -44.42 11.20 30.75
CA ASN A 87 -43.04 10.74 30.78
C ASN A 87 -42.89 9.21 30.58
N ARG A 88 -43.72 8.65 29.70
CA ARG A 88 -43.79 7.21 29.46
C ARG A 88 -42.46 6.70 28.89
N SER A 89 -42.02 5.53 29.34
CA SER A 89 -40.79 4.93 28.81
C SER A 89 -40.92 4.62 27.31
N ILE A 90 -39.84 4.85 26.55
CA ILE A 90 -39.79 4.58 25.10
C ILE A 90 -40.08 3.10 24.80
N LYS A 91 -39.65 2.19 25.68
CA LYS A 91 -39.89 0.74 25.53
C LYS A 91 -41.37 0.39 25.65
N ASP A 92 -42.06 0.93 26.66
CA ASP A 92 -43.49 0.66 26.85
C ASP A 92 -44.35 1.27 25.74
N ALA A 93 -43.91 2.40 25.20
CA ALA A 93 -44.55 3.05 24.08
C ALA A 93 -44.44 2.25 22.79
N LEU A 94 -43.26 1.69 22.50
CA LEU A 94 -43.06 0.82 21.33
C LEU A 94 -43.95 -0.42 21.42
N ILE A 95 -44.05 -1.06 22.60
CA ILE A 95 -44.93 -2.21 22.84
C ILE A 95 -46.40 -1.84 22.60
N ALA A 96 -46.85 -0.69 23.11
CA ALA A 96 -48.23 -0.24 22.92
C ALA A 96 -48.55 0.09 21.45
N LYS A 97 -47.62 0.71 20.73
CA LYS A 97 -47.76 1.03 19.31
C LYS A 97 -47.74 -0.22 18.44
N GLU A 98 -46.92 -1.20 18.79
CA GLU A 98 -46.93 -2.50 18.13
C GLU A 98 -48.27 -3.20 18.35
N LYS A 99 -48.80 -3.20 19.58
CA LYS A 99 -50.14 -3.72 19.88
C LYS A 99 -51.24 -3.01 19.07
N PHE A 100 -51.15 -1.68 18.88
CA PHE A 100 -52.09 -0.93 18.05
C PHE A 100 -52.15 -1.48 16.61
N PHE A 101 -50.99 -1.73 15.98
CA PHE A 101 -50.99 -2.26 14.62
C PHE A 101 -51.54 -3.69 14.53
N HIS A 102 -51.32 -4.52 15.56
CA HIS A 102 -51.84 -5.88 15.60
C HIS A 102 -53.33 -5.98 15.95
N SER A 103 -53.86 -5.04 16.72
CA SER A 103 -55.28 -5.02 17.12
C SER A 103 -56.18 -4.28 16.12
N HIS A 104 -55.61 -3.40 15.28
CA HIS A 104 -56.40 -2.60 14.35
C HIS A 104 -56.87 -3.42 13.14
N PRO A 105 -58.19 -3.47 12.85
CA PRO A 105 -58.77 -4.36 11.82
C PRO A 105 -58.20 -4.14 10.41
N THR A 106 -57.81 -2.92 10.07
CA THR A 106 -57.24 -2.58 8.75
C THR A 106 -55.72 -2.73 8.64
N TYR A 107 -54.98 -2.62 9.75
CA TYR A 107 -53.50 -2.59 9.72
C TYR A 107 -52.86 -3.89 10.22
N LYS A 108 -53.65 -4.80 10.80
CA LYS A 108 -53.20 -6.13 11.23
C LYS A 108 -52.50 -6.90 10.12
N ASP A 109 -53.06 -6.86 8.90
CA ASP A 109 -52.49 -7.56 7.74
C ASP A 109 -51.30 -6.81 7.10
N LEU A 110 -51.00 -5.59 7.57
CA LEU A 110 -49.91 -4.72 7.13
C LEU A 110 -48.89 -4.45 8.25
N ALA A 111 -48.91 -5.25 9.32
CA ALA A 111 -48.04 -5.08 10.48
C ALA A 111 -46.54 -5.20 10.10
N ASP A 112 -46.22 -5.94 9.04
CA ASP A 112 -44.88 -6.07 8.46
C ASP A 112 -44.31 -4.76 7.89
N ARG A 113 -45.19 -3.80 7.55
CA ARG A 113 -44.86 -2.48 6.98
C ARG A 113 -45.14 -1.34 7.94
N CYS A 114 -45.45 -1.64 9.19
CA CYS A 114 -45.82 -0.66 10.19
C CYS A 114 -44.92 -0.74 11.42
N GLY A 115 -44.72 0.40 12.07
CA GLY A 115 -43.92 0.54 13.28
C GLY A 115 -42.49 1.01 13.04
N VAL A 116 -41.95 1.65 14.08
CA VAL A 116 -40.55 2.09 14.13
C VAL A 116 -39.55 0.95 13.96
N PRO A 117 -39.77 -0.27 14.54
CA PRO A 117 -38.85 -1.39 14.33
C PRO A 117 -38.74 -1.81 12.86
N GLN A 118 -39.85 -1.84 12.12
CA GLN A 118 -39.85 -2.21 10.70
C GLN A 118 -39.21 -1.11 9.85
N LEU A 119 -39.43 0.16 10.18
CA LEU A 119 -38.73 1.28 9.54
C LEU A 119 -37.21 1.15 9.72
N ALA A 120 -36.76 0.92 10.95
CA ALA A 120 -35.34 0.76 11.26
C ALA A 120 -34.74 -0.45 10.52
N LYS A 121 -35.43 -1.58 10.50
CA LYS A 121 -35.01 -2.78 9.75
C LYS A 121 -34.87 -2.49 8.25
N LYS A 122 -35.83 -1.79 7.65
CA LYS A 122 -35.84 -1.47 6.22
C LYS A 122 -34.74 -0.47 5.87
N LEU A 123 -34.54 0.58 6.67
CA LEU A 123 -33.43 1.52 6.51
C LEU A 123 -32.08 0.80 6.59
N ASN A 124 -31.92 -0.08 7.59
CA ASN A 124 -30.68 -0.85 7.74
C ASN A 124 -30.45 -1.78 6.55
N GLN A 125 -31.47 -2.47 6.04
CA GLN A 125 -31.36 -3.30 4.84
C GLN A 125 -30.91 -2.51 3.61
N ILE A 126 -31.46 -1.31 3.41
CA ILE A 126 -31.09 -0.44 2.29
C ILE A 126 -29.65 0.03 2.42
N LEU A 127 -29.23 0.44 3.62
CA LEU A 127 -27.85 0.81 3.90
C LEU A 127 -26.89 -0.37 3.68
N ILE A 128 -27.24 -1.57 4.15
CA ILE A 128 -26.45 -2.79 3.95
C ILE A 128 -26.37 -3.18 2.48
N GLN A 129 -27.47 -3.09 1.73
CA GLN A 129 -27.47 -3.35 0.29
C GLN A 129 -26.58 -2.36 -0.45
N HIS A 130 -26.54 -1.12 0.01
CA HIS A 130 -25.65 -0.08 -0.51
C HIS A 130 -24.17 -0.35 -0.15
N ILE A 131 -23.90 -0.85 1.05
CA ILE A 131 -22.56 -1.29 1.47
C ILE A 131 -22.12 -2.54 0.70
N LYS A 132 -23.02 -3.46 0.35
CA LYS A 132 -22.71 -4.61 -0.50
C LYS A 132 -22.25 -4.22 -1.90
N THR A 133 -22.50 -2.99 -2.34
CA THR A 133 -21.92 -2.40 -3.56
C THR A 133 -20.43 -2.05 -3.42
N VAL A 134 -19.86 -2.10 -2.22
CA VAL A 134 -18.41 -1.94 -1.94
C VAL A 134 -17.65 -3.27 -2.05
N LEU A 135 -18.30 -4.43 -1.87
CA LEU A 135 -17.68 -5.76 -2.05
C LEU A 135 -17.04 -5.99 -3.45
N PRO A 136 -17.61 -5.48 -4.56
CA PRO A 136 -16.97 -5.52 -5.88
C PRO A 136 -15.59 -4.84 -5.92
N TYR A 137 -15.33 -3.82 -5.09
CA TYR A 137 -14.02 -3.17 -5.04
C TYR A 137 -12.93 -4.14 -4.58
N SER A 138 -13.17 -4.86 -3.48
CA SER A 138 -12.19 -5.83 -2.98
C SER A 138 -11.94 -6.95 -3.98
N GLN A 139 -13.00 -7.43 -4.64
CA GLN A 139 -12.88 -8.46 -5.67
C GLN A 139 -12.11 -7.95 -6.89
N ALA A 140 -12.41 -6.72 -7.35
CA ALA A 140 -11.70 -6.09 -8.46
C ALA A 140 -10.22 -5.87 -8.14
N PHE A 141 -9.89 -5.42 -6.92
CA PHE A 141 -8.52 -5.24 -6.47
C PHE A 141 -7.75 -6.56 -6.45
N SER A 142 -8.33 -7.61 -5.87
CA SER A 142 -7.74 -8.96 -5.91
C SER A 142 -7.56 -9.47 -7.35
N SER A 143 -8.56 -9.31 -8.21
CA SER A 143 -8.48 -9.72 -9.62
C SER A 143 -7.38 -8.97 -10.38
N MET A 144 -7.13 -7.70 -10.06
CA MET A 144 -6.05 -6.91 -10.68
C MET A 144 -4.65 -7.36 -10.23
N ILE A 145 -4.50 -7.75 -8.96
CA ILE A 145 -3.26 -8.37 -8.46
C ILE A 145 -3.05 -9.74 -9.12
N GLU A 146 -4.10 -10.54 -9.24
CA GLU A 146 -4.01 -11.89 -9.82
C GLU A 146 -3.91 -11.90 -11.36
N GLY A 147 -4.07 -10.74 -12.02
CA GLY A 147 -4.06 -10.63 -13.48
C GLY A 147 -5.32 -11.20 -14.16
N LYS A 148 -6.43 -11.33 -13.42
CA LYS A 148 -7.73 -11.82 -13.92
C LYS A 148 -8.70 -10.67 -14.26
N ASN A 149 -8.19 -9.48 -14.51
CA ASN A 149 -9.03 -8.33 -14.82
C ASN A 149 -9.62 -8.46 -16.24
N GLU A 150 -10.93 -8.24 -16.36
CA GLU A 150 -11.65 -8.26 -17.65
C GLU A 150 -11.33 -7.03 -18.50
N GLU A 151 -11.08 -5.88 -17.88
CA GLU A 151 -10.63 -4.65 -18.53
C GLU A 151 -9.10 -4.56 -18.47
N MET A 152 -8.44 -5.24 -19.42
CA MET A 152 -6.99 -5.24 -19.54
C MET A 152 -6.51 -4.15 -20.49
N SER A 153 -5.74 -3.18 -19.98
CA SER A 153 -5.03 -2.21 -20.83
C SER A 153 -3.96 -2.94 -21.65
N THR A 154 -3.96 -2.73 -22.97
CA THR A 154 -2.92 -3.28 -23.87
C THR A 154 -1.73 -2.34 -24.04
N SER A 155 -1.80 -1.12 -23.48
CA SER A 155 -0.80 -0.07 -23.71
C SER A 155 0.33 -0.08 -22.69
N GLU A 156 0.08 -0.50 -21.46
CA GLU A 156 1.07 -0.46 -20.37
C GLU A 156 0.94 -1.66 -19.44
N LEU A 157 2.07 -2.05 -18.85
CA LEU A 157 2.10 -3.12 -17.86
C LEU A 157 1.58 -2.59 -16.52
N SER A 158 0.50 -3.17 -16.02
CA SER A 158 -0.16 -2.79 -14.77
C SER A 158 -0.44 -3.99 -13.85
N GLY A 159 -0.74 -3.73 -12.59
CA GLY A 159 -1.24 -4.75 -11.66
C GLY A 159 -0.17 -5.75 -11.25
N GLY A 160 -0.57 -7.02 -11.08
CA GLY A 160 0.36 -8.09 -10.69
C GLY A 160 1.53 -8.29 -11.65
N ALA A 161 1.31 -8.11 -12.96
CA ALA A 161 2.36 -8.24 -13.95
C ALA A 161 3.42 -7.13 -13.82
N ARG A 162 3.00 -5.91 -13.46
CA ARG A 162 3.93 -4.81 -13.19
C ARG A 162 4.75 -5.03 -11.92
N ILE A 163 4.12 -5.55 -10.87
CA ILE A 163 4.83 -5.94 -9.63
C ILE A 163 5.90 -6.99 -9.95
N HIS A 164 5.57 -8.00 -10.75
CA HIS A 164 6.54 -9.01 -11.18
C HIS A 164 7.71 -8.41 -11.94
N TYR A 165 7.44 -7.48 -12.88
CA TYR A 165 8.48 -6.76 -13.61
C TYR A 165 9.37 -5.90 -12.70
N ILE A 166 8.80 -5.24 -11.69
CA ILE A 166 9.59 -4.49 -10.69
C ILE A 166 10.59 -5.43 -10.02
N PHE A 167 10.13 -6.60 -9.55
CA PHE A 167 11.02 -7.58 -8.90
C PHE A 167 12.09 -8.15 -9.82
N GLN A 168 11.75 -8.51 -11.06
CA GLN A 168 12.65 -9.28 -11.94
C GLN A 168 13.54 -8.42 -12.83
N ASN A 169 13.08 -7.22 -13.20
CA ASN A 169 13.77 -6.41 -14.20
C ASN A 169 14.28 -5.10 -13.65
N ILE A 170 13.60 -4.50 -12.66
CA ILE A 170 14.06 -3.23 -12.07
C ILE A 170 14.98 -3.52 -10.90
N PHE A 171 14.52 -4.31 -9.93
CA PHE A 171 15.30 -4.60 -8.73
C PHE A 171 16.58 -5.37 -9.04
N VAL A 172 16.49 -6.42 -9.86
CA VAL A 172 17.68 -7.21 -10.27
C VAL A 172 18.74 -6.34 -10.93
N LYS A 173 18.35 -5.52 -11.92
CA LYS A 173 19.30 -4.61 -12.58
C LYS A 173 19.87 -3.59 -11.61
N SER A 174 19.05 -3.05 -10.72
CA SER A 174 19.50 -2.10 -9.71
C SER A 174 20.52 -2.71 -8.74
N LEU A 175 20.47 -4.02 -8.48
CA LEU A 175 21.48 -4.72 -7.69
C LEU A 175 22.74 -5.02 -8.51
N GLU A 176 22.59 -5.40 -9.78
CA GLU A 176 23.72 -5.66 -10.69
C GLU A 176 24.53 -4.39 -11.00
N GLU A 177 23.89 -3.21 -10.95
CA GLU A 177 24.54 -1.91 -11.13
C GLU A 177 25.35 -1.45 -9.91
N VAL A 178 25.18 -2.08 -8.73
CA VAL A 178 25.99 -1.78 -7.55
C VAL A 178 27.39 -2.37 -7.76
N ASP A 179 28.34 -1.54 -8.21
CA ASP A 179 29.75 -1.94 -8.30
C ASP A 179 30.26 -2.29 -6.92
N PRO A 180 30.63 -3.55 -6.65
CA PRO A 180 30.89 -3.95 -5.29
C PRO A 180 32.34 -3.63 -4.83
N CYS A 181 33.15 -3.01 -5.70
CA CYS A 181 34.46 -2.42 -5.39
C CYS A 181 34.42 -0.88 -5.35
N GLU A 182 33.26 -0.28 -5.61
CA GLU A 182 33.16 1.17 -5.65
C GLU A 182 33.49 1.78 -4.29
N GLY A 183 34.38 2.77 -4.31
CA GLY A 183 34.89 3.42 -3.11
C GLY A 183 35.84 2.56 -2.27
N LEU A 184 36.36 1.45 -2.79
CA LEU A 184 37.47 0.69 -2.21
C LEU A 184 38.75 0.95 -3.00
N THR A 185 39.51 1.96 -2.61
CA THR A 185 40.84 2.19 -3.20
C THR A 185 41.89 1.31 -2.52
N ASP A 186 43.00 1.04 -3.22
CA ASP A 186 44.14 0.32 -2.64
C ASP A 186 44.67 1.02 -1.37
N ASP A 187 44.62 2.36 -1.35
CA ASP A 187 45.00 3.17 -0.19
C ASP A 187 44.04 3.00 1.00
N ASP A 188 42.72 2.88 0.74
CA ASP A 188 41.73 2.60 1.79
C ASP A 188 41.94 1.22 2.41
N ILE A 189 42.19 0.21 1.55
CA ILE A 189 42.48 -1.16 1.99
C ILE A 189 43.76 -1.18 2.82
N TYR A 190 44.81 -0.52 2.33
CA TYR A 190 46.08 -0.41 3.04
C TYR A 190 45.91 0.28 4.40
N THR A 191 45.19 1.40 4.42
CA THR A 191 44.90 2.16 5.65
C THR A 191 44.10 1.32 6.65
N ALA A 192 43.11 0.57 6.19
CA ALA A 192 42.35 -0.35 7.05
C ALA A 192 43.24 -1.43 7.68
N ILE A 193 44.16 -2.01 6.90
CA ILE A 193 45.13 -3.00 7.39
C ILE A 193 46.07 -2.39 8.44
N GLN A 194 46.61 -1.20 8.17
CA GLN A 194 47.50 -0.50 9.11
C GLN A 194 46.77 -0.18 10.42
N ASN A 195 45.55 0.34 10.33
CA ASN A 195 44.72 0.65 11.50
C ASN A 195 44.38 -0.60 12.32
N ALA A 196 44.07 -1.73 11.68
CA ALA A 196 43.80 -2.99 12.37
C ALA A 196 45.06 -3.62 12.99
N THR A 197 46.22 -3.41 12.37
CA THR A 197 47.52 -3.88 12.88
C THR A 197 47.96 -3.08 14.11
N GLY A 198 47.67 -1.77 14.11
CA GLY A 198 47.94 -0.87 15.23
C GLY A 198 49.43 -0.79 15.57
N LEU A 199 49.75 -0.80 16.87
CA LEU A 199 51.13 -0.70 17.37
C LEU A 199 51.95 -1.99 17.21
N LYS A 200 51.31 -3.10 16.83
CA LYS A 200 51.95 -4.42 16.78
C LYS A 200 52.57 -4.64 15.41
N SER A 201 53.77 -5.22 15.35
CA SER A 201 54.29 -5.74 14.09
C SER A 201 53.55 -7.04 13.75
N ALA A 202 52.67 -7.00 12.74
CA ALA A 202 51.92 -8.18 12.32
C ALA A 202 52.71 -9.01 11.30
N LEU A 203 52.79 -10.32 11.53
CA LEU A 203 53.33 -11.30 10.57
C LEU A 203 52.31 -11.73 9.52
N PHE A 204 51.02 -11.54 9.80
CA PHE A 204 49.89 -11.88 8.94
C PHE A 204 48.92 -10.71 8.90
N VAL A 205 48.21 -10.55 7.78
CA VAL A 205 47.16 -9.54 7.64
C VAL A 205 45.98 -9.92 8.56
N PRO A 206 45.49 -9.00 9.42
CA PRO A 206 44.31 -9.26 10.24
C PRO A 206 43.05 -9.50 9.39
N ASP A 207 42.08 -10.23 9.93
CA ASP A 207 40.79 -10.50 9.25
C ASP A 207 39.80 -9.32 9.36
N VAL A 208 39.97 -8.46 10.38
CA VAL A 208 39.06 -7.34 10.68
C VAL A 208 38.89 -6.34 9.51
N PRO A 209 39.94 -5.90 8.80
CA PRO A 209 39.79 -5.05 7.61
C PRO A 209 38.87 -5.66 6.56
N PHE A 210 39.00 -6.96 6.29
CA PHE A 210 38.13 -7.64 5.33
C PHE A 210 36.66 -7.53 5.76
N GLU A 211 36.35 -7.83 7.02
CA GLU A 211 34.98 -7.71 7.53
C GLU A 211 34.43 -6.29 7.44
N VAL A 212 35.23 -5.27 7.82
CA VAL A 212 34.81 -3.87 7.79
C VAL A 212 34.50 -3.42 6.36
N LEU A 213 35.36 -3.76 5.40
CA LEU A 213 35.18 -3.36 4.00
C LEU A 213 33.99 -4.09 3.35
N VAL A 214 33.80 -5.38 3.65
CA VAL A 214 32.63 -6.14 3.16
C VAL A 214 31.34 -5.60 3.74
N ARG A 215 31.27 -5.31 5.06
CA ARG A 215 30.09 -4.69 5.69
C ARG A 215 29.69 -3.38 5.01
N ARG A 216 30.68 -2.53 4.68
CA ARG A 216 30.44 -1.28 3.95
C ARG A 216 29.82 -1.51 2.57
N GLN A 217 30.19 -2.58 1.87
CA GLN A 217 29.61 -2.91 0.57
C GLN A 217 28.21 -3.52 0.68
N ILE A 218 27.98 -4.39 1.67
CA ILE A 218 26.64 -4.97 1.93
C ILE A 218 25.63 -3.87 2.27
N ALA A 219 26.02 -2.86 3.05
CA ALA A 219 25.16 -1.73 3.42
C ALA A 219 24.56 -0.99 2.21
N ARG A 220 25.28 -0.96 1.07
CA ARG A 220 24.83 -0.28 -0.16
C ARG A 220 23.67 -0.98 -0.86
N LEU A 221 23.38 -2.24 -0.50
CA LEU A 221 22.22 -2.98 -1.02
C LEU A 221 20.90 -2.56 -0.37
N LEU A 222 20.94 -1.76 0.71
CA LEU A 222 19.75 -1.31 1.41
C LEU A 222 18.89 -0.37 0.56
N ASP A 223 19.48 0.69 0.00
CA ASP A 223 18.79 1.70 -0.80
C ASP A 223 18.03 1.10 -2.01
N PRO A 224 18.64 0.26 -2.87
CA PRO A 224 17.90 -0.35 -3.98
C PRO A 224 16.80 -1.31 -3.51
N SER A 225 16.96 -1.95 -2.35
CA SER A 225 15.94 -2.82 -1.75
C SER A 225 14.74 -2.02 -1.22
N LEU A 226 14.98 -0.90 -0.54
CA LEU A 226 13.92 0.02 -0.11
C LEU A 226 13.21 0.66 -1.30
N GLN A 227 13.96 1.03 -2.34
CA GLN A 227 13.39 1.59 -3.56
C GLN A 227 12.46 0.60 -4.26
N CYS A 228 12.82 -0.68 -4.31
CA CYS A 228 11.95 -1.74 -4.82
C CYS A 228 10.61 -1.80 -4.07
N ALA A 229 10.63 -1.78 -2.73
CA ALA A 229 9.42 -1.78 -1.91
C ALA A 229 8.52 -0.55 -2.20
N ARG A 230 9.12 0.63 -2.36
CA ARG A 230 8.41 1.87 -2.69
C ARG A 230 7.78 1.83 -4.08
N PHE A 231 8.46 1.30 -5.09
CA PHE A 231 7.88 1.11 -6.42
C PHE A 231 6.67 0.17 -6.41
N ILE A 232 6.71 -0.87 -5.58
CA ILE A 232 5.56 -1.77 -5.41
C ILE A 232 4.41 -1.04 -4.70
N TYR A 233 4.70 -0.27 -3.65
CA TYR A 233 3.69 0.57 -2.98
C TYR A 233 3.01 1.52 -3.97
N ASP A 234 3.78 2.23 -4.80
CA ASP A 234 3.24 3.14 -5.81
C ASP A 234 2.33 2.43 -6.80
N GLU A 235 2.70 1.21 -7.21
CA GLU A 235 1.85 0.39 -8.09
C GLU A 235 0.55 -0.03 -7.38
N LEU A 236 0.61 -0.47 -6.13
CA LEU A 236 -0.59 -0.81 -5.35
C LEU A 236 -1.54 0.38 -5.17
N VAL A 237 -0.99 1.58 -4.95
CA VAL A 237 -1.77 2.82 -4.89
C VAL A 237 -2.44 3.11 -6.23
N LYS A 238 -1.72 3.00 -7.35
CA LYS A 238 -2.30 3.16 -8.70
C LYS A 238 -3.43 2.18 -8.96
N MET A 239 -3.24 0.90 -8.60
CA MET A 239 -4.26 -0.14 -8.70
C MET A 239 -5.50 0.22 -7.88
N SER A 240 -5.32 0.71 -6.65
CA SER A 240 -6.44 1.10 -5.78
C SER A 240 -7.32 2.16 -6.43
N HIS A 241 -6.72 3.18 -7.06
CA HIS A 241 -7.44 4.23 -7.76
C HIS A 241 -8.15 3.72 -9.02
N HIS A 242 -7.58 2.73 -9.70
CA HIS A 242 -8.17 2.14 -10.91
C HIS A 242 -9.34 1.20 -10.59
N CYS A 243 -9.28 0.46 -9.48
CA CYS A 243 -10.37 -0.40 -9.01
C CYS A 243 -11.61 0.36 -8.53
N MET A 244 -11.49 1.68 -8.33
CA MET A 244 -12.64 2.51 -8.01
C MET A 244 -13.54 2.67 -9.23
N SER A 245 -14.50 1.75 -9.35
CA SER A 245 -15.47 1.70 -10.44
C SER A 245 -16.25 3.01 -10.63
N ASN A 246 -16.80 3.18 -11.84
CA ASN A 246 -17.71 4.29 -12.17
C ASN A 246 -18.91 4.37 -11.20
N GLU A 247 -19.32 3.26 -10.58
CA GLU A 247 -20.38 3.21 -9.57
C GLU A 247 -20.04 4.02 -8.31
N LEU A 248 -18.78 4.04 -7.89
CA LEU A 248 -18.31 4.83 -6.74
C LEU A 248 -18.19 6.33 -7.07
N GLN A 249 -18.15 6.71 -8.36
CA GLN A 249 -18.20 8.13 -8.74
C GLN A 249 -19.52 8.79 -8.30
N ARG A 250 -20.62 8.00 -8.23
CA ARG A 250 -21.92 8.46 -7.72
C ARG A 250 -21.88 8.84 -6.23
N PHE A 251 -20.89 8.36 -5.48
CA PHE A 251 -20.74 8.55 -4.04
C PHE A 251 -19.39 9.22 -3.70
N PRO A 252 -19.20 10.51 -4.00
CA PRO A 252 -17.89 11.18 -3.87
C PRO A 252 -17.31 11.18 -2.45
N VAL A 253 -18.17 11.26 -1.42
CA VAL A 253 -17.74 11.20 -0.01
C VAL A 253 -17.27 9.80 0.35
N LEU A 254 -18.01 8.76 -0.05
CA LEU A 254 -17.62 7.37 0.16
C LEU A 254 -16.31 7.06 -0.56
N ARG A 255 -16.18 7.49 -1.82
CA ARG A 255 -14.94 7.35 -2.59
C ARG A 255 -13.76 8.04 -1.91
N LYS A 256 -13.93 9.26 -1.38
CA LYS A 256 -12.87 9.95 -0.63
C LYS A 256 -12.46 9.13 0.61
N ARG A 257 -13.43 8.70 1.42
CA ARG A 257 -13.16 7.89 2.61
C ARG A 257 -12.51 6.53 2.29
N MET A 258 -12.92 5.90 1.19
CA MET A 258 -12.35 4.63 0.76
C MET A 258 -10.90 4.78 0.29
N ASN A 259 -10.57 5.87 -0.42
CA ASN A 259 -9.18 6.21 -0.77
C ASN A 259 -8.32 6.47 0.47
N GLU A 260 -8.85 7.22 1.45
CA GLU A 260 -8.14 7.47 2.72
C GLU A 260 -7.83 6.15 3.43
N VAL A 261 -8.84 5.31 3.65
CA VAL A 261 -8.67 4.00 4.33
C VAL A 261 -7.71 3.08 3.56
N MET A 262 -7.83 3.00 2.24
CA MET A 262 -6.93 2.16 1.45
C MET A 262 -5.48 2.69 1.48
N GLY A 263 -5.32 4.01 1.41
CA GLY A 263 -4.01 4.65 1.52
C GLY A 263 -3.35 4.39 2.88
N ASP A 264 -4.14 4.41 3.95
CA ASP A 264 -3.69 4.09 5.30
C ASP A 264 -3.26 2.62 5.40
N ILE A 265 -4.10 1.67 4.93
CA ILE A 265 -3.76 0.23 4.92
C ILE A 265 -2.46 -0.05 4.16
N LEU A 266 -2.30 0.53 2.97
CA LEU A 266 -1.09 0.33 2.17
C LEU A 266 0.15 0.93 2.85
N ARG A 267 0.00 2.06 3.53
CA ARG A 267 1.09 2.72 4.26
C ARG A 267 1.48 1.93 5.51
N GLU A 268 0.50 1.45 6.26
CA GLU A 268 0.69 0.55 7.40
C GLU A 268 1.38 -0.77 6.99
N GLY A 269 1.22 -1.22 5.74
CA GLY A 269 1.94 -2.38 5.20
C GLY A 269 3.39 -2.08 4.75
N LEU A 270 3.67 -0.85 4.32
CA LEU A 270 4.99 -0.48 3.80
C LEU A 270 6.04 -0.36 4.92
N GLU A 271 5.71 0.29 6.03
CA GLU A 271 6.65 0.55 7.13
C GLU A 271 7.22 -0.74 7.77
N PRO A 272 6.42 -1.79 8.08
CA PRO A 272 6.95 -3.07 8.53
C PRO A 272 7.80 -3.77 7.47
N SER A 273 7.49 -3.58 6.18
CA SER A 273 8.24 -4.17 5.08
C SER A 273 9.62 -3.52 4.92
N GLU A 274 9.70 -2.19 4.99
CA GLU A 274 10.97 -1.45 4.99
C GLU A 274 11.83 -1.83 6.20
N THR A 275 11.20 -1.97 7.37
CA THR A 275 11.87 -2.44 8.60
C THR A 275 12.44 -3.84 8.43
N MET A 276 11.66 -4.78 7.87
CA MET A 276 12.11 -6.14 7.60
C MET A 276 13.27 -6.18 6.60
N ILE A 277 13.22 -5.35 5.55
CA ILE A 277 14.32 -5.19 4.59
C ILE A 277 15.59 -4.72 5.31
N GLY A 278 15.47 -3.71 6.19
CA GLY A 278 16.56 -3.23 7.03
C GLY A 278 17.17 -4.36 7.86
N HIS A 279 16.34 -5.13 8.58
CA HIS A 279 16.81 -6.27 9.38
C HIS A 279 17.51 -7.33 8.54
N ILE A 280 17.05 -7.62 7.31
CA ILE A 280 17.73 -8.58 6.42
C ILE A 280 19.15 -8.10 6.09
N ILE A 281 19.31 -6.82 5.73
CA ILE A 281 20.64 -6.27 5.43
C ILE A 281 21.53 -6.22 6.69
N GLU A 282 20.97 -5.87 7.84
CA GLU A 282 21.69 -5.89 9.12
C GLU A 282 22.19 -7.28 9.50
N MET A 283 21.38 -8.32 9.29
CA MET A 283 21.79 -9.71 9.53
C MET A 283 22.97 -10.12 8.64
N GLU A 284 22.95 -9.75 7.35
CA GLU A 284 24.06 -10.04 6.43
C GLU A 284 25.34 -9.27 6.78
N MET A 285 25.23 -8.09 7.41
CA MET A 285 26.38 -7.33 7.91
C MET A 285 26.94 -7.89 9.22
N ASP A 286 26.10 -8.46 10.09
CA ASP A 286 26.54 -8.93 11.41
C ASP A 286 27.46 -10.15 11.31
N TYR A 287 27.14 -11.11 10.43
CA TYR A 287 27.90 -12.34 10.26
C TYR A 287 28.32 -12.62 8.82
N ILE A 288 29.63 -12.56 8.57
CA ILE A 288 30.21 -12.91 7.26
C ILE A 288 30.64 -14.39 7.27
N ASN A 289 29.91 -15.22 6.54
CA ASN A 289 30.19 -16.65 6.45
C ASN A 289 31.36 -16.98 5.51
N THR A 290 32.59 -16.97 6.04
CA THR A 290 33.80 -17.38 5.30
C THR A 290 33.90 -18.89 5.03
N SER A 291 32.96 -19.70 5.56
CA SER A 291 32.85 -21.13 5.28
C SER A 291 31.84 -21.45 4.16
N HIS A 292 31.27 -20.42 3.53
CA HIS A 292 30.30 -20.61 2.46
C HIS A 292 30.92 -21.39 1.27
N PRO A 293 30.22 -22.36 0.65
CA PRO A 293 30.79 -23.21 -0.42
C PRO A 293 31.34 -22.45 -1.63
N ASN A 294 30.78 -21.27 -1.93
CA ASN A 294 31.23 -20.41 -3.02
C ASN A 294 32.35 -19.44 -2.60
N PHE A 295 32.70 -19.37 -1.31
CA PHE A 295 33.80 -18.55 -0.84
C PHE A 295 35.13 -19.26 -1.14
N ILE A 296 35.90 -18.71 -2.06
CA ILE A 296 37.15 -19.28 -2.56
C ILE A 296 38.23 -19.30 -1.45
N GLY A 297 38.17 -18.34 -0.52
CA GLY A 297 39.11 -18.22 0.60
C GLY A 297 40.48 -17.65 0.19
N GLY A 298 41.23 -17.13 1.16
CA GLY A 298 42.46 -16.37 0.88
C GLY A 298 43.54 -17.13 0.10
N ARG A 299 43.75 -18.42 0.39
CA ARG A 299 44.80 -19.23 -0.28
C ARG A 299 44.49 -19.45 -1.77
N LYS A 300 43.27 -19.88 -2.10
CA LYS A 300 42.87 -20.09 -3.49
C LYS A 300 42.73 -18.75 -4.24
N ALA A 301 42.32 -17.68 -3.56
CA ALA A 301 42.26 -16.35 -4.16
C ALA A 301 43.65 -15.86 -4.60
N VAL A 302 44.69 -16.08 -3.78
CA VAL A 302 46.08 -15.76 -4.14
C VAL A 302 46.54 -16.62 -5.34
N GLU A 303 46.23 -17.92 -5.36
CA GLU A 303 46.56 -18.79 -6.50
C GLU A 303 45.92 -18.30 -7.81
N VAL A 304 44.62 -17.93 -7.77
CA VAL A 304 43.90 -17.39 -8.93
C VAL A 304 44.50 -16.06 -9.38
N ALA A 305 44.79 -15.13 -8.47
CA ALA A 305 45.40 -13.85 -8.80
C ALA A 305 46.80 -14.01 -9.41
N GLN A 306 47.57 -14.99 -8.94
CA GLN A 306 48.91 -15.29 -9.44
C GLN A 306 48.85 -15.93 -10.83
N GLN A 307 47.87 -16.80 -11.11
CA GLN A 307 47.59 -17.34 -12.44
C GLN A 307 47.12 -16.26 -13.44
N MET A 308 46.31 -15.30 -13.00
CA MET A 308 45.92 -14.15 -13.84
C MET A 308 47.10 -13.22 -14.16
N ARG A 309 48.04 -13.05 -13.22
CA ARG A 309 49.27 -12.26 -13.46
C ARG A 309 50.23 -12.96 -14.42
N THR A 310 50.45 -14.27 -14.29
CA THR A 310 51.34 -15.02 -15.18
C THR A 310 50.77 -15.11 -16.60
N SER A 311 49.45 -15.23 -16.76
CA SER A 311 48.79 -15.19 -18.07
C SER A 311 48.84 -13.80 -18.73
N ARG A 312 48.75 -12.70 -17.96
CA ARG A 312 48.98 -11.33 -18.48
C ARG A 312 50.44 -11.06 -18.85
N ALA A 313 51.40 -11.68 -18.15
CA ALA A 313 52.83 -11.54 -18.46
C ALA A 313 53.31 -12.40 -19.64
N ALA A 314 52.51 -13.38 -20.09
CA ALA A 314 52.86 -14.31 -21.16
C ALA A 314 52.40 -13.86 -22.57
N ALA A 315 51.81 -12.67 -22.74
CA ALA A 315 51.47 -12.13 -24.06
C ALA A 315 52.75 -11.64 -24.78
N PRO A 316 53.15 -12.21 -25.94
CA PRO A 316 54.32 -11.73 -26.66
C PRO A 316 54.02 -10.40 -27.34
N ILE A 317 54.93 -9.44 -27.18
CA ILE A 317 55.00 -8.22 -28.00
C ILE A 317 55.25 -8.65 -29.44
N ALA A 318 54.21 -8.63 -30.28
CA ALA A 318 54.34 -8.81 -31.71
C ALA A 318 55.02 -7.57 -32.31
N ARG A 319 56.32 -7.69 -32.60
CA ARG A 319 57.05 -6.79 -33.50
C ARG A 319 56.51 -6.97 -34.92
N GLN A 320 55.87 -5.95 -35.48
CA GLN A 320 55.76 -5.80 -36.94
C GLN A 320 56.88 -4.89 -37.43
N LYS A 321 57.72 -5.42 -38.33
CA LYS A 321 58.75 -4.68 -39.07
C LYS A 321 58.53 -4.89 -40.58
N ASP A 322 58.13 -3.78 -41.20
CA ASP A 322 58.41 -3.23 -42.53
C ASP A 322 57.91 -3.80 -43.88
N ALA A 323 57.55 -2.78 -44.68
CA ALA A 323 57.66 -2.56 -46.13
C ALA A 323 56.53 -3.12 -47.04
N GLY A 324 55.86 -2.31 -47.87
CA GLY A 324 55.94 -0.87 -48.15
C GLY A 324 54.97 -0.45 -49.29
N GLU A 325 54.56 0.84 -49.23
CA GLU A 325 54.22 1.77 -50.32
C GLU A 325 52.97 1.51 -51.21
N SER A 326 52.11 2.47 -51.57
CA SER A 326 52.35 3.90 -51.82
C SER A 326 51.06 4.76 -51.84
N GLU A 327 51.23 6.02 -51.38
CA GLU A 327 50.63 7.30 -51.85
C GLU A 327 49.11 7.54 -51.79
N LYS A 328 48.54 8.72 -51.47
CA LYS A 328 48.92 10.14 -51.25
C LYS A 328 47.64 10.78 -50.61
N SER A 329 47.59 11.85 -49.80
CA SER A 329 48.31 13.12 -49.77
C SER A 329 47.80 14.00 -48.60
N LEU A 330 48.73 14.59 -47.82
CA LEU A 330 48.96 16.04 -47.54
C LEU A 330 47.81 16.87 -46.91
N ASN A 331 47.94 17.68 -45.85
CA ASN A 331 49.00 18.52 -45.24
C ASN A 331 48.64 18.73 -43.73
N SER A 332 49.54 18.63 -42.74
CA SER A 332 50.53 19.62 -42.22
C SER A 332 49.90 20.97 -41.79
N GLU A 333 50.15 21.61 -40.64
CA GLU A 333 51.30 21.68 -39.73
C GLU A 333 50.89 22.10 -38.28
N LYS A 334 51.72 21.68 -37.29
CA LYS A 334 52.35 22.41 -36.15
C LYS A 334 51.51 23.44 -35.35
N SER A 335 51.71 23.72 -34.05
CA SER A 335 52.47 23.19 -32.90
C SER A 335 52.30 24.26 -31.79
N ILE A 336 52.47 23.87 -30.53
CA ILE A 336 52.94 24.70 -29.38
C ILE A 336 51.92 25.50 -28.51
N LYS A 337 52.00 25.15 -27.20
CA LYS A 337 51.83 25.92 -25.94
C LYS A 337 50.49 25.90 -25.17
N SER A 338 50.48 25.03 -24.16
CA SER A 338 50.46 25.37 -22.72
C SER A 338 49.62 26.56 -22.22
N ARG A 339 48.68 26.30 -21.30
CA ARG A 339 48.64 26.96 -19.98
C ARG A 339 47.64 26.31 -19.02
N THR A 340 48.08 26.19 -17.78
CA THR A 340 47.34 25.77 -16.59
C THR A 340 46.79 27.00 -15.84
N ILE A 341 45.77 26.77 -15.00
CA ILE A 341 45.32 27.49 -13.77
C ILE A 341 44.39 28.71 -13.96
N LEU A 342 43.13 28.61 -13.46
CA LEU A 342 42.66 29.31 -12.24
C LEU A 342 41.21 28.93 -11.87
N VAL A 343 41.03 28.31 -10.69
CA VAL A 343 39.80 28.44 -9.88
C VAL A 343 40.24 29.01 -8.53
N ARG A 344 39.61 30.12 -8.13
CA ARG A 344 39.81 30.84 -6.87
C ARG A 344 39.10 30.12 -5.70
N PRO A 345 39.64 30.17 -4.47
CA PRO A 345 38.97 29.68 -3.27
C PRO A 345 38.16 30.79 -2.58
N VAL A 346 37.21 30.39 -1.74
CA VAL A 346 36.64 31.23 -0.67
C VAL A 346 36.80 30.47 0.65
N ALA A 347 37.30 31.19 1.65
CA ALA A 347 37.80 30.70 2.93
C ALA A 347 36.71 30.64 4.04
N ASP A 348 36.94 29.67 4.94
CA ASP A 348 36.84 29.64 6.41
C ASP A 348 35.85 30.51 7.20
N VAL A 349 35.15 29.86 8.14
CA VAL A 349 34.91 30.34 9.52
C VAL A 349 34.99 29.16 10.50
N GLU A 350 35.81 29.31 11.55
CA GLU A 350 36.12 28.37 12.64
C GLU A 350 35.04 28.26 13.76
N ASN A 351 35.28 27.24 14.62
CA ASN A 351 34.94 27.05 16.05
C ASN A 351 33.73 26.14 16.35
N SER A 352 33.73 25.23 17.32
CA SER A 352 34.62 24.87 18.44
C SER A 352 34.17 23.50 19.00
N VAL A 353 35.06 22.80 19.72
CA VAL A 353 34.78 21.59 20.55
C VAL A 353 34.67 22.03 22.03
N PRO A 354 34.00 21.27 22.92
CA PRO A 354 34.78 20.35 23.78
C PRO A 354 34.11 19.00 24.13
N SER A 355 34.99 17.99 24.22
CA SER A 355 35.08 16.79 25.09
C SER A 355 34.02 16.51 26.19
N GLY A 356 33.70 15.22 26.38
CA GLY A 356 33.10 14.68 27.62
C GLY A 356 32.88 13.15 27.68
N SER A 357 33.92 12.41 28.09
CA SER A 357 33.95 11.16 28.91
C SER A 357 32.99 9.97 28.73
N SER A 358 33.60 8.81 28.41
CA SER A 358 33.48 7.46 29.03
C SER A 358 32.17 7.00 29.70
N ALA A 359 31.65 5.84 29.27
CA ALA A 359 31.37 4.71 30.17
C ALA A 359 31.19 3.40 29.38
N SER A 360 32.03 2.44 29.71
CA SER A 360 31.90 1.01 29.41
C SER A 360 30.75 0.44 30.26
N ALA A 361 29.88 -0.37 29.65
CA ALA A 361 29.13 -1.39 30.37
C ALA A 361 28.84 -2.56 29.43
N THR A 362 29.53 -3.65 29.75
CA THR A 362 29.39 -5.04 29.28
C THR A 362 28.03 -5.61 29.75
N TRP A 363 27.87 -6.92 29.93
CA TRP A 363 26.65 -7.66 30.29
C TRP A 363 25.75 -7.94 29.07
N GLY A 364 25.59 -9.15 28.57
CA GLY A 364 25.81 -10.47 29.15
C GLY A 364 24.73 -11.37 28.59
N ILE A 365 25.10 -12.20 27.60
CA ILE A 365 24.21 -13.13 26.93
C ILE A 365 23.79 -14.20 27.95
N SER A 366 22.48 -14.43 28.10
CA SER A 366 21.93 -15.61 28.76
C SER A 366 21.04 -16.36 27.77
N SER A 367 21.58 -17.47 27.31
CA SER A 367 20.96 -18.47 26.46
C SER A 367 19.67 -19.03 27.08
N PHE A 368 18.59 -19.10 26.29
CA PHE A 368 17.45 -19.98 26.56
C PHE A 368 17.04 -20.69 25.26
N PHE A 369 17.59 -21.88 25.06
CA PHE A 369 17.00 -22.90 24.19
C PHE A 369 15.79 -23.50 24.89
N GLY A 370 14.65 -23.54 24.21
CA GLY A 370 13.45 -24.25 24.66
C GLY A 370 12.47 -24.37 23.49
N GLY A 371 12.61 -25.45 22.71
CA GLY A 371 11.82 -25.69 21.51
C GLY A 371 10.36 -26.06 21.80
N SER A 372 9.48 -25.73 20.85
CA SER A 372 8.34 -26.56 20.48
C SER A 372 7.82 -26.17 19.09
N ASN A 373 7.67 -27.17 18.24
CA ASN A 373 7.19 -27.09 16.86
C ASN A 373 5.74 -26.55 16.78
N ASN A 374 5.45 -25.71 15.79
CA ASN A 374 4.28 -25.98 14.94
C ASN A 374 4.37 -25.33 13.54
N ARG A 375 3.85 -26.08 12.56
CA ARG A 375 3.88 -25.88 11.11
C ARG A 375 3.27 -24.55 10.65
N THR A 376 3.98 -23.81 9.80
CA THR A 376 3.40 -22.86 8.84
C THR A 376 4.06 -22.98 7.46
N SER A 377 3.23 -23.45 6.52
CA SER A 377 3.13 -23.18 5.08
C SER A 377 4.38 -23.11 4.17
N VAL A 378 4.39 -24.04 3.22
CA VAL A 378 5.34 -24.25 2.11
C VAL A 378 5.38 -23.09 1.07
N LYS A 379 4.63 -21.99 1.26
CA LYS A 379 4.56 -20.88 0.30
C LYS A 379 5.59 -19.76 0.53
N GLU A 380 6.11 -19.57 1.75
CA GLU A 380 7.20 -18.60 2.02
C GLU A 380 8.56 -19.07 1.48
N ILE A 381 8.72 -20.38 1.28
CA ILE A 381 9.98 -21.01 0.83
C ILE A 381 10.28 -20.72 -0.64
N GLN A 382 9.28 -20.37 -1.46
CA GLN A 382 9.49 -20.08 -2.89
C GLN A 382 10.00 -18.67 -3.16
N ILE A 383 9.57 -17.66 -2.38
CA ILE A 383 10.04 -16.27 -2.51
C ILE A 383 11.46 -16.14 -1.94
N SER A 384 11.72 -16.81 -0.82
CA SER A 384 13.05 -16.89 -0.21
C SER A 384 14.08 -17.60 -1.12
N ARG A 385 13.65 -18.61 -1.90
CA ARG A 385 14.51 -19.25 -2.92
C ARG A 385 14.82 -18.36 -4.12
N HIS A 386 13.97 -17.40 -4.47
CA HIS A 386 14.20 -16.49 -5.58
C HIS A 386 15.16 -15.35 -5.19
N LEU A 387 15.04 -14.83 -3.96
CA LEU A 387 16.01 -13.89 -3.39
C LEU A 387 17.37 -14.55 -3.13
N ALA A 388 17.40 -15.80 -2.66
CA ALA A 388 18.64 -16.57 -2.53
C ALA A 388 19.32 -16.88 -3.88
N ASN A 389 18.54 -16.98 -4.97
CA ASN A 389 19.09 -17.14 -6.31
C ASN A 389 19.65 -15.82 -6.89
N LEU A 390 19.15 -14.66 -6.46
CA LEU A 390 19.69 -13.35 -6.83
C LEU A 390 21.00 -13.03 -6.10
N PHE A 391 21.09 -13.37 -4.81
CA PHE A 391 22.37 -13.36 -4.08
C PHE A 391 23.40 -14.34 -4.67
N ARG A 392 22.93 -15.43 -5.28
CA ARG A 392 23.77 -16.38 -6.03
C ARG A 392 24.39 -15.75 -7.27
N VAL A 393 23.69 -14.85 -7.98
CA VAL A 393 24.25 -14.14 -9.15
C VAL A 393 25.24 -13.07 -8.71
N TRP A 394 24.97 -12.38 -7.58
CA TRP A 394 25.89 -11.40 -7.02
C TRP A 394 27.20 -12.00 -6.48
N SER A 395 27.13 -13.19 -5.85
CA SER A 395 28.32 -13.96 -5.46
C SER A 395 29.09 -14.57 -6.64
N ILE A 396 28.51 -14.65 -7.83
CA ILE A 396 29.16 -15.11 -9.07
C ILE A 396 29.84 -13.94 -9.80
N MET A 397 29.35 -12.70 -9.66
CA MET A 397 29.93 -11.53 -10.31
C MET A 397 31.14 -10.92 -9.59
N PHE A 398 31.41 -11.37 -8.35
CA PHE A 398 32.71 -11.18 -7.71
C PHE A 398 33.42 -12.51 -7.48
N HIS A 399 33.84 -13.13 -8.58
CA HIS A 399 35.21 -13.63 -8.81
C HIS A 399 35.41 -13.93 -10.30
#